data_AF-A0A177MD17-F1
#
_entry.id   AF-A0A177MD17-F1
#
_cell.length_a   1.000
_cell.length_b   1.000
_cell.length_c   1.000
_cell.angle_alpha   90.00
_cell.angle_beta   90.00
_cell.angle_gamma   90.00
#
_symmetry.space_group_name_H-M   'P 1'
#
loop_
_entity.id
_entity.type
_entity.pdbx_description
1 polymer ?
#
loop_
_entity_poly.entity_id
_entity_poly.type
_entity_poly.pdbx_seq_one_letter_code
_entity_poly.pdbx_strand_id
1 'polypeptide(L)'
;MINQLKHQHAKEALIYARSILERAIHELDTYIDYLDKADSNSKRAQIMNWALHYLVCNILPNVRLDLIANAQAELSQPDRDSCRSD
;
A
#
# COMPACT_ATOMS: atom_id res chain seq x y z
N MET A 1 12.90 21.78 -12.77
CA MET A 1 11.45 21.58 -12.53
C MET A 1 11.03 20.12 -12.76
N ILE A 2 11.43 19.46 -13.85
CA ILE A 2 11.07 18.05 -14.15
C ILE A 2 11.51 17.07 -13.04
N ASN A 3 12.71 17.21 -12.46
CA ASN A 3 13.16 16.31 -11.39
C ASN A 3 12.40 16.48 -10.07
N GLN A 4 11.93 17.69 -9.77
CA GLN A 4 11.06 17.92 -8.60
C GLN A 4 9.70 17.25 -8.80
N LEU A 5 9.18 17.24 -10.03
CA LEU A 5 7.92 16.57 -10.36
C LEU A 5 8.05 15.04 -10.24
N LYS A 6 9.11 14.44 -10.80
CA LYS A 6 9.39 13.00 -10.66
C LYS A 6 9.50 12.59 -9.18
N HIS A 7 10.21 13.38 -8.38
CA HIS A 7 10.33 13.15 -6.94
C HIS A 7 8.97 13.25 -6.22
N GLN A 8 8.14 14.22 -6.61
CA GLN A 8 6.81 14.39 -6.03
C GLN A 8 5.91 13.19 -6.34
N HIS A 9 5.88 12.70 -7.58
CA HIS A 9 5.10 11.51 -7.95
C HIS A 9 5.52 10.27 -7.15
N ALA A 10 6.83 10.06 -6.98
CA ALA A 10 7.32 8.95 -6.16
C ALA A 10 6.88 9.05 -4.70
N LYS A 11 6.92 10.26 -4.13
CA LYS A 11 6.43 10.51 -2.77
C LYS A 11 4.93 10.24 -2.66
N GLU A 12 4.13 10.67 -3.63
CA GLU A 12 2.68 10.46 -3.65
C GLU A 12 2.32 8.98 -3.76
N ALA A 13 3.01 8.21 -4.61
CA ALA A 13 2.82 6.77 -4.73
C ALA A 13 3.09 6.05 -3.39
N LEU A 14 4.16 6.44 -2.68
CA LEU A 14 4.47 5.87 -1.37
C LEU A 14 3.47 6.29 -0.28
N ILE A 15 3.02 7.55 -0.27
CA ILE A 15 1.99 8.03 0.66
C ILE A 15 0.68 7.28 0.44
N TYR A 16 0.29 7.06 -0.81
CA TYR A 16 -0.89 6.29 -1.16
C TYR A 16 -0.81 4.87 -0.62
N ALA A 17 0.26 4.13 -0.95
CA ALA A 17 0.46 2.77 -0.46
C ALA A 17 0.46 2.70 1.07
N ARG A 18 1.12 3.65 1.74
CA ARG A 18 1.12 3.78 3.21
C ARG A 18 -0.30 3.93 3.75
N SER A 19 -1.13 4.79 3.17
CA SER A 19 -2.50 5.02 3.67
C SER A 19 -3.36 3.74 3.63
N ILE A 20 -3.16 2.89 2.63
CA ILE A 20 -3.86 1.60 2.51
C ILE A 20 -3.40 0.63 3.61
N LEU A 21 -2.08 0.57 3.84
CA LEU A 21 -1.50 -0.27 4.89
C LEU A 21 -1.91 0.20 6.29
N GLU A 22 -1.97 1.50 6.55
CA GLU A 22 -2.45 2.04 7.83
C GLU A 22 -3.91 1.67 8.09
N ARG A 23 -4.77 1.78 7.06
CA ARG A 23 -6.16 1.34 7.18
C ARG A 23 -6.24 -0.16 7.45
N ALA A 24 -5.38 -0.95 6.83
CA ALA A 24 -5.34 -2.38 7.06
C ALA A 24 -4.88 -2.77 8.46
N ILE A 25 -3.90 -2.04 9.02
CA ILE A 25 -3.47 -2.21 10.41
C ILE A 25 -4.65 -1.96 11.35
N HIS A 26 -5.37 -0.85 11.17
CA HIS A 26 -6.55 -0.55 12.00
C HIS A 26 -7.65 -1.63 11.91
N GLU A 27 -7.86 -2.19 10.72
CA GLU A 27 -8.82 -3.28 10.56
C GLU A 27 -8.35 -4.56 11.26
N LEU A 28 -7.06 -4.89 11.18
CA LEU A 28 -6.48 -6.03 11.90
C LEU A 28 -6.60 -5.87 13.42
N ASP A 29 -6.35 -4.67 13.95
CA ASP A 29 -6.56 -4.37 15.38
C ASP A 29 -8.02 -4.63 15.80
N THR A 30 -8.98 -4.30 14.93
CA THR A 30 -10.40 -4.57 15.16
C THR A 30 -10.69 -6.07 15.19
N TYR A 31 -10.12 -6.85 14.26
CA TYR A 31 -10.30 -8.30 14.28
C TYR A 31 -9.64 -8.97 15.48
N ILE A 32 -8.49 -8.48 15.95
CA ILE A 32 -7.83 -8.95 17.18
C ILE A 32 -8.76 -8.72 18.38
N ASP A 33 -9.30 -7.52 18.54
CA ASP A 33 -10.25 -7.20 19.61
C ASP A 33 -11.50 -8.09 19.58
N TYR A 34 -12.04 -8.35 18.38
CA TYR A 34 -13.18 -9.26 18.22
C TYR A 34 -12.83 -10.72 18.55
N LEU A 35 -11.61 -11.14 18.20
CA LEU A 35 -11.13 -12.49 18.47
C LEU A 35 -11.01 -12.75 19.98
N ASP A 36 -10.49 -11.77 20.72
CA ASP A 36 -10.34 -11.82 22.18
C ASP A 36 -11.70 -11.85 22.89
N LYS A 37 -12.69 -11.12 22.36
CA LYS A 37 -14.05 -11.04 22.91
C LYS A 37 -14.96 -12.21 22.52
N ALA A 38 -14.58 -13.03 21.54
CA ALA A 38 -15.39 -14.13 21.07
C ALA A 38 -15.56 -15.23 22.13
N ASP A 39 -16.79 -15.73 22.29
CA ASP A 39 -17.18 -16.73 23.29
C ASP A 39 -16.92 -18.19 22.87
N SER A 40 -16.62 -18.42 21.59
CA SER A 40 -16.55 -19.76 21.02
C SER A 40 -15.50 -19.88 19.92
N ASN A 41 -14.93 -21.07 19.79
CA ASN A 41 -13.96 -21.37 18.73
C ASN A 41 -14.55 -21.24 17.33
N SER A 42 -15.85 -21.54 17.16
CA SER A 42 -16.54 -21.33 15.89
C SER A 42 -16.57 -19.85 15.51
N LYS A 43 -16.88 -18.96 16.46
CA LYS A 43 -16.86 -17.51 16.22
C LYS A 43 -15.46 -16.99 15.93
N ARG A 44 -14.45 -17.48 16.65
CA ARG A 44 -13.04 -17.16 16.37
C ARG A 44 -12.61 -17.56 14.96
N ALA A 45 -12.97 -18.77 14.52
CA ALA A 45 -12.70 -19.22 13.16
C ALA A 45 -13.37 -18.33 12.10
N GLN A 46 -14.61 -17.88 12.36
CA GLN A 46 -15.30 -16.93 11.48
C GLN A 46 -14.57 -15.58 11.39
N ILE A 47 -14.11 -15.02 12.52
CA ILE A 47 -13.34 -13.76 12.55
C ILE A 47 -12.03 -13.91 11.77
N MET A 48 -11.32 -15.03 11.93
CA MET A 48 -10.12 -15.33 11.15
C MET A 48 -10.41 -15.36 9.64
N ASN A 49 -11.54 -15.92 9.23
CA ASN A 49 -11.95 -15.91 7.82
C ASN A 49 -12.26 -14.49 7.31
N TRP A 50 -12.90 -13.65 8.13
CA TRP A 50 -13.12 -12.25 7.78
C TRP A 50 -11.82 -11.48 7.61
N ALA A 51 -10.86 -11.67 8.52
CA ALA A 51 -9.53 -11.09 8.40
C ALA A 51 -8.85 -11.53 7.09
N LEU A 52 -8.84 -12.84 6.80
CA LEU A 52 -8.29 -13.37 5.54
C LEU A 52 -8.93 -12.74 4.31
N HIS A 53 -10.26 -12.67 4.29
CA HIS A 53 -11.01 -12.07 3.19
C HIS A 53 -10.64 -10.59 3.01
N TYR A 54 -10.59 -9.82 4.10
CA TYR A 54 -10.18 -8.42 4.06
C TYR A 54 -8.77 -8.26 3.51
N LEU A 55 -7.79 -9.03 3.99
CA LEU A 55 -6.40 -8.91 3.54
C LEU A 55 -6.26 -9.17 2.03
N VAL A 56 -6.90 -10.23 1.54
CA VAL A 56 -6.84 -10.63 0.13
C VAL A 56 -7.55 -9.60 -0.76
N CYS A 57 -8.74 -9.16 -0.35
CA CYS A 57 -9.57 -8.29 -1.18
C CYS A 57 -9.24 -6.80 -1.05
N ASN A 58 -8.64 -6.36 0.06
CA ASN A 58 -8.43 -4.94 0.33
C ASN A 58 -6.97 -4.50 0.40
N ILE A 59 -6.00 -5.37 0.70
CA ILE A 59 -4.59 -4.96 0.71
C ILE A 59 -3.97 -5.19 -0.66
N LEU A 60 -3.88 -6.45 -1.08
CA LEU A 60 -3.15 -6.82 -2.30
C LEU A 60 -3.55 -6.02 -3.55
N PRO A 61 -4.86 -5.83 -3.85
CA PRO A 61 -5.24 -5.05 -5.03
C PRO A 61 -5.10 -3.54 -4.82
N ASN A 62 -5.19 -3.02 -3.59
CA ASN A 62 -5.26 -1.57 -3.35
C ASN A 62 -3.96 -0.92 -2.93
N VAL A 63 -2.90 -1.66 -2.58
CA VAL A 63 -1.57 -1.05 -2.34
C VAL A 63 -1.04 -0.35 -3.62
N ARG A 64 -1.59 -0.69 -4.80
CA ARG A 64 -1.31 -0.04 -6.09
C ARG A 64 0.18 0.00 -6.39
N LEU A 65 0.79 -1.19 -6.36
CA LEU A 65 2.21 -1.40 -6.69
C LEU A 65 2.57 -0.87 -8.09
N ASP A 66 1.59 -0.78 -8.98
CA ASP A 66 1.71 -0.15 -10.29
C ASP A 66 2.10 1.34 -10.21
N LEU A 67 1.55 2.10 -9.25
CA LEU A 67 1.90 3.52 -9.06
C LEU A 67 3.36 3.67 -8.62
N ILE A 68 3.82 2.79 -7.73
CA ILE A 68 5.20 2.75 -7.27
C ILE A 68 6.14 2.37 -8.43
N ALA A 69 5.78 1.34 -9.20
CA ALA A 69 6.58 0.90 -10.34
C ALA A 69 6.71 1.99 -11.41
N ASN A 70 5.62 2.69 -11.71
CA ASN A 70 5.62 3.79 -12.68
C ASN A 70 6.50 4.96 -12.20
N ALA A 71 6.36 5.38 -10.94
CA ALA A 71 7.19 6.44 -10.38
C ALA A 71 8.68 6.05 -10.31
N GLN A 72 8.98 4.79 -10.01
CA GLN A 72 10.34 4.25 -10.06
C GLN A 72 10.91 4.29 -11.48
N ALA A 73 10.12 3.92 -12.49
CA ALA A 73 10.53 4.01 -13.89
C ALA A 73 10.80 5.46 -14.32
N GLU A 74 9.95 6.42 -13.92
CA GLU A 74 10.16 7.86 -14.18
C GLU A 74 11.47 8.39 -13.58
N LEU A 75 11.77 7.99 -12.34
CA LEU A 75 13.02 8.35 -11.65
C LEU A 75 14.27 7.72 -12.29
N SER A 76 14.12 6.55 -12.91
CA SER A 76 15.24 5.82 -13.52
C SER A 76 15.62 6.38 -14.90
N GLN A 77 14.79 7.25 -15.48
CA GLN A 77 15.13 7.92 -16.73
C GLN A 77 16.23 8.97 -16.51
N PRO A 78 17.25 9.02 -17.39
CA PRO A 78 18.32 10.00 -17.29
C PRO A 78 17.78 11.43 -17.34
N ASP A 79 18.49 12.33 -16.65
CA ASP A 79 18.22 13.74 -16.71
C ASP A 79 18.46 14.22 -18.15
N ARG A 80 17.42 14.77 -18.79
CA ARG A 80 17.49 15.22 -20.19
C ARG A 80 18.53 16.32 -20.44
N ASP A 81 19.10 16.88 -19.38
CA ASP A 81 20.18 17.88 -19.43
C ASP A 81 21.57 17.25 -19.64
N SER A 82 21.71 15.92 -19.49
CA SER A 82 22.99 15.21 -19.67
C SER A 82 23.41 15.01 -21.14
N CYS A 83 22.51 15.22 -22.11
CA CYS A 83 22.78 15.02 -23.54
C CYS A 83 23.22 16.29 -24.31
N ARG A 84 23.57 17.40 -23.63
CA ARG A 84 23.94 18.67 -24.29
C ARG A 84 25.41 19.10 -24.16
N SER A 85 26.29 18.19 -23.74
CA SER A 85 27.73 18.42 -23.71
C SER A 85 28.43 17.42 -24.61
N ASP A 86 28.43 17.70 -25.92
CA ASP A 86 29.41 17.22 -26.91
C ASP A 86 29.41 18.20 -28.09
#